data_AF-A0A438JKZ5-F1
#
_entry.id   AF-A0A438JKZ5-F1
#
_cell.length_a   1.000
_cell.length_b   1.000
_cell.length_c   1.000
_cell.angle_alpha   90.00
_cell.angle_beta   90.00
_cell.angle_gamma   90.00
#
_symmetry.space_group_name_H-M   'P 1'
#
loop_
_entity.id
_entity.type
_entity.pdbx_description
1 polymer ?
#
loop_
_entity_poly.entity_id
_entity_poly.type
_entity_poly.pdbx_seq_one_letter_code
_entity_poly.pdbx_strand_id
1 'polypeptide(L)'
;MRQAFHDNVEATTLDIHRVSDTSRDKAPNWKLGTLAAALYGLKLMAAKIGLGLGSVTQRAAMAAVTPSPSPSPLSNALPPPHSVIFLKSWSARRRSLRLDSSRKSPFSLRVKASTSSDSEASSAKGVENVVIIGSGPAGYTAAIYAARANLKPVVFEGYQVGGVPGGQLMTTTEVENFPGFPDGITGPDLMDRMRRQAERWGAELFQEDVEFLDVKTTPFTVQSSERKVKCYSVIFATGATAKRLKLPREDEFWSRGISACAICDGASPLFKGQVLAVVGGGDTATEEALYLTKYARHVHLLVRRNELRASKAMQDRVHNNPNITLHFNTEAVDIVSNNRGQMSGILLRKVDTGEESVLEAKGLFYGIGHTPNSQLLKGQVELDSSGYVIVEEGSARTSVEGVFAAGDVQDHEWRQAVTAAGSGCVAALSVERYLVGNNLLIEFHQPQTEEVKKELTDRDVREGFDITLTKHRGQYSLRKLYHESPRLICVLYTAPTCGPCRTLKPILSKVIDEFDQNVHFVEIDIEEDPEIAEAAGIMGTPCVQFFKNKEMIKTLSGVKMKNEYREFIESNK
;
A
#
# COMPACT_ATOMS: atom_id res chain seq x y z
N MET A 1 45.98 27.14 -18.22
CA MET A 1 44.68 27.58 -17.67
C MET A 1 44.41 26.93 -16.30
N ARG A 2 45.43 26.95 -15.44
CA ARG A 2 45.48 26.45 -14.06
C ARG A 2 46.27 27.49 -13.26
N GLN A 3 45.62 28.62 -12.93
CA GLN A 3 46.10 29.63 -11.97
C GLN A 3 45.01 30.71 -11.69
N ALA A 4 43.73 30.45 -11.99
CA ALA A 4 42.64 31.43 -11.84
C ALA A 4 41.38 30.82 -11.18
N PHE A 5 41.51 29.66 -10.55
CA PHE A 5 40.42 28.95 -9.87
C PHE A 5 40.67 28.78 -8.36
N HIS A 6 41.80 29.29 -7.85
CA HIS A 6 42.19 29.14 -6.45
C HIS A 6 41.92 30.36 -5.57
N ASP A 7 41.58 31.52 -6.15
CA ASP A 7 41.47 32.79 -5.41
C ASP A 7 40.03 33.27 -5.16
N ASN A 8 39.02 32.40 -5.29
CA ASN A 8 37.61 32.82 -5.16
C ASN A 8 36.74 31.96 -4.23
N VAL A 9 37.37 31.17 -3.33
CA VAL A 9 36.65 30.34 -2.34
C VAL A 9 37.03 30.68 -0.88
N GLU A 10 37.96 31.62 -0.65
CA GLU A 10 38.40 32.01 0.71
C GLU A 10 37.69 33.24 1.30
N ALA A 11 36.60 33.73 0.69
CA ALA A 11 35.94 34.95 1.14
C ALA A 11 34.43 34.80 1.36
N THR A 12 33.95 33.74 2.02
CA THR A 12 32.59 33.74 2.61
C THR A 12 32.40 32.75 3.76
N THR A 13 33.44 32.48 4.55
CA THR A 13 33.33 31.67 5.78
C THR A 13 33.88 32.45 6.96
N LEU A 14 33.13 33.44 7.44
CA LEU A 14 33.28 34.08 8.74
C LEU A 14 31.97 34.81 9.06
N ASP A 15 31.58 34.77 10.33
CA ASP A 15 30.43 35.45 10.96
C ASP A 15 29.03 34.83 10.82
N ILE A 16 28.77 33.71 11.54
CA ILE A 16 27.50 33.56 12.28
C ILE A 16 27.76 32.82 13.62
N HIS A 17 28.26 33.55 14.62
CA HIS A 17 28.08 33.20 16.03
C HIS A 17 27.79 34.49 16.84
N ARG A 18 26.77 34.41 17.70
CA ARG A 18 26.12 35.46 18.53
C ARG A 18 25.09 36.33 17.82
N VAL A 19 23.81 36.22 18.21
CA VAL A 19 23.17 37.03 19.27
C VAL A 19 21.77 36.44 19.56
N SER A 20 21.46 36.37 20.85
CA SER A 20 20.23 35.96 21.51
C SER A 20 19.17 37.07 21.55
N ASP A 21 17.89 36.65 21.66
CA ASP A 21 16.73 37.34 22.24
C ASP A 21 16.36 38.76 21.79
N THR A 22 15.16 38.92 21.20
CA THR A 22 14.02 39.69 21.77
C THR A 22 12.82 39.85 20.80
N SER A 23 11.62 39.73 21.38
CA SER A 23 10.33 40.38 21.06
C SER A 23 9.54 40.14 19.75
N ARG A 24 8.37 39.51 19.96
CA ARG A 24 6.99 39.76 19.47
C ARG A 24 6.70 40.71 18.28
N ASP A 25 5.72 40.22 17.51
CA ASP A 25 4.70 40.91 16.69
C ASP A 25 5.12 41.59 15.37
N LYS A 26 4.85 40.89 14.25
CA LYS A 26 3.95 41.31 13.15
C LYS A 26 4.13 40.43 11.91
N ALA A 27 3.05 39.79 11.45
CA ALA A 27 2.95 39.28 10.07
C ALA A 27 2.82 40.46 9.08
N PRO A 28 3.34 40.35 7.84
CA PRO A 28 2.41 40.07 6.72
C PRO A 28 2.99 39.32 5.48
N ASN A 29 2.07 38.64 4.77
CA ASN A 29 1.99 38.42 3.31
C ASN A 29 3.23 37.92 2.52
N TRP A 30 3.22 36.62 2.18
CA TRP A 30 4.06 36.06 1.13
C TRP A 30 3.37 36.17 -0.24
N LYS A 31 3.98 36.91 -1.18
CA LYS A 31 3.66 36.88 -2.61
C LYS A 31 4.56 35.83 -3.30
N LEU A 32 3.97 35.07 -4.21
CA LEU A 32 4.65 34.18 -5.16
C LEU A 32 5.80 34.89 -5.87
N GLY A 33 7.01 34.34 -5.79
CA GLY A 33 8.17 34.93 -6.46
C GLY A 33 9.50 34.19 -6.29
N THR A 34 9.53 32.86 -6.27
CA THR A 34 10.82 32.11 -6.22
C THR A 34 10.74 30.70 -6.78
N LEU A 35 10.12 30.52 -7.95
CA LEU A 35 10.21 29.27 -8.73
C LEU A 35 10.63 29.45 -10.20
N ALA A 36 11.01 30.67 -10.61
CA ALA A 36 11.40 30.98 -11.99
C ALA A 36 12.92 31.01 -12.25
N ALA A 37 13.76 30.88 -11.21
CA ALA A 37 15.22 30.96 -11.35
C ALA A 37 15.93 29.59 -11.46
N ALA A 38 15.25 28.48 -11.20
CA ALA A 38 15.84 27.14 -11.24
C ALA A 38 15.66 26.40 -12.60
N LEU A 39 14.84 26.93 -13.51
CA LEU A 39 14.51 26.29 -14.80
C LEU A 39 15.28 26.84 -16.02
N TYR A 40 16.17 27.82 -15.83
CA TYR A 40 17.01 28.37 -16.90
C TYR A 40 18.47 27.86 -16.87
N GLY A 41 18.90 27.19 -15.80
CA GLY A 41 20.26 26.67 -15.64
C GLY A 41 20.52 25.29 -16.28
N LEU A 42 19.48 24.51 -16.57
CA LEU A 42 19.63 23.11 -17.05
C LEU A 42 19.55 22.92 -18.58
N LYS A 43 19.31 23.99 -19.35
CA LYS A 43 19.23 23.91 -20.83
C LYS A 43 20.53 24.26 -21.57
N LEU A 44 21.63 24.50 -20.85
CA LEU A 44 22.92 24.93 -21.44
C LEU A 44 24.08 23.93 -21.28
N MET A 45 23.85 22.73 -20.76
CA MET A 45 24.87 21.67 -20.63
C MET A 45 24.72 20.48 -21.59
N ALA A 46 23.68 20.42 -22.43
CA ALA A 46 23.44 19.29 -23.34
C ALA A 46 23.89 19.52 -24.81
N ALA A 47 24.57 20.64 -25.10
CA ALA A 47 25.05 20.97 -26.45
C ALA A 47 26.56 21.22 -26.45
N LYS A 48 27.35 20.18 -26.14
CA LYS A 48 28.81 20.22 -26.30
C LYS A 48 29.48 18.84 -26.39
N ILE A 49 28.93 17.94 -27.20
CA ILE A 49 29.69 16.82 -27.75
C ILE A 49 29.30 16.70 -29.23
N GLY A 50 30.09 17.35 -30.07
CA GLY A 50 29.99 17.24 -31.53
C GLY A 50 31.00 16.23 -32.05
N LEU A 51 30.52 15.27 -32.83
CA LEU A 51 31.29 14.57 -33.86
C LEU A 51 30.42 14.58 -35.13
N GLY A 52 30.94 15.19 -36.20
CA GLY A 52 30.37 15.20 -37.55
C GLY A 52 30.45 13.81 -38.20
N LEU A 53 30.09 13.58 -39.46
CA LEU A 53 29.84 14.38 -40.65
C LEU A 53 29.06 13.44 -41.61
N GLY A 54 28.20 13.98 -42.48
CA GLY A 54 27.59 13.19 -43.55
C GLY A 54 26.48 13.91 -44.30
N SER A 55 26.87 14.66 -45.33
CA SER A 55 26.05 15.23 -46.42
C SER A 55 25.04 14.22 -46.98
N VAL A 56 23.87 14.60 -47.53
CA VAL A 56 23.73 15.16 -48.90
C VAL A 56 22.35 15.81 -49.06
N THR A 57 22.38 16.92 -49.81
CA THR A 57 21.33 17.77 -50.37
C THR A 57 20.28 17.07 -51.23
N GLN A 58 19.01 17.53 -51.21
CA GLN A 58 18.32 17.95 -52.44
C GLN A 58 17.01 18.74 -52.19
N ARG A 59 16.68 19.53 -53.21
CA ARG A 59 15.81 20.71 -53.29
C ARG A 59 14.31 20.42 -53.32
N ALA A 60 13.57 21.45 -52.94
CA ALA A 60 12.16 21.69 -53.20
C ALA A 60 11.82 21.98 -54.67
N ALA A 61 10.60 21.60 -55.09
CA ALA A 61 9.69 22.31 -56.02
C ALA A 61 8.32 21.59 -55.93
N MET A 62 7.29 22.21 -55.32
CA MET A 62 6.23 23.01 -55.95
C MET A 62 5.30 22.25 -56.92
N ALA A 63 4.02 22.15 -56.53
CA ALA A 63 2.88 22.39 -57.42
C ALA A 63 1.69 22.88 -56.58
N ALA A 64 1.22 24.08 -56.92
CA ALA A 64 0.10 24.77 -56.31
C ALA A 64 -1.18 24.55 -57.13
N VAL A 65 -2.34 24.49 -56.47
CA VAL A 65 -3.63 24.95 -57.03
C VAL A 65 -4.41 25.64 -55.90
N THR A 66 -4.92 26.83 -56.20
CA THR A 66 -5.77 27.73 -55.40
C THR A 66 -6.91 28.21 -56.31
N PRO A 67 -7.90 29.05 -55.90
CA PRO A 67 -8.65 29.15 -54.63
C PRO A 67 -10.18 29.45 -54.77
N SER A 68 -10.93 29.24 -53.67
CA SER A 68 -12.05 30.09 -53.15
C SER A 68 -13.38 30.22 -53.95
N PRO A 69 -14.50 30.77 -53.42
CA PRO A 69 -14.65 31.52 -52.16
C PRO A 69 -15.88 31.20 -51.27
N SER A 70 -15.76 31.60 -50.01
CA SER A 70 -16.86 31.95 -49.12
C SER A 70 -17.31 33.40 -49.35
N PRO A 71 -18.54 33.76 -48.90
CA PRO A 71 -18.73 35.03 -48.22
C PRO A 71 -19.42 34.83 -46.85
N SER A 72 -19.33 35.88 -46.06
CA SER A 72 -19.30 35.92 -44.60
C SER A 72 -20.60 36.53 -43.99
N PRO A 73 -20.62 37.24 -42.83
CA PRO A 73 -21.31 36.83 -41.61
C PRO A 73 -22.42 37.79 -41.12
N LEU A 74 -23.38 37.31 -40.32
CA LEU A 74 -24.30 38.13 -39.50
C LEU A 74 -24.64 37.30 -38.22
N SER A 75 -24.20 37.68 -37.02
CA SER A 75 -24.75 38.70 -36.08
C SER A 75 -26.04 38.29 -35.36
N ASN A 76 -26.05 38.52 -34.04
CA ASN A 76 -27.15 38.56 -33.06
C ASN A 76 -27.38 37.27 -32.26
N ALA A 77 -26.98 37.20 -30.99
CA ALA A 77 -27.58 37.82 -29.79
C ALA A 77 -28.73 36.97 -29.20
N LEU A 78 -28.47 36.44 -28.00
CA LEU A 78 -29.44 35.93 -27.00
C LEU A 78 -30.52 37.00 -26.70
N PRO A 79 -31.79 36.67 -26.37
CA PRO A 79 -32.19 36.15 -25.03
C PRO A 79 -33.52 35.31 -25.07
N PRO A 80 -34.38 35.25 -24.01
CA PRO A 80 -34.28 34.74 -22.63
C PRO A 80 -35.28 33.55 -22.37
N PRO A 81 -35.39 33.01 -21.13
CA PRO A 81 -36.34 31.92 -20.81
C PRO A 81 -37.69 32.43 -20.28
N HIS A 82 -38.77 31.67 -20.52
CA HIS A 82 -40.10 31.94 -19.95
C HIS A 82 -40.43 31.04 -18.73
N SER A 83 -40.72 31.76 -17.64
CA SER A 83 -41.56 31.57 -16.44
C SER A 83 -42.90 30.81 -16.61
N VAL A 84 -43.70 30.33 -15.62
CA VAL A 84 -43.77 30.27 -14.12
C VAL A 84 -45.09 29.52 -13.76
N ILE A 85 -45.20 28.89 -12.56
CA ILE A 85 -46.32 28.93 -11.55
C ILE A 85 -45.79 28.20 -10.27
N PHE A 86 -45.37 28.89 -9.18
CA PHE A 86 -46.05 29.27 -7.90
C PHE A 86 -46.80 28.10 -7.19
N LEU A 87 -46.59 27.68 -5.93
CA LEU A 87 -46.48 28.31 -4.57
C LEU A 87 -46.05 27.17 -3.57
N LYS A 88 -45.40 27.33 -2.40
CA LYS A 88 -45.43 28.33 -1.32
C LYS A 88 -44.17 28.20 -0.45
N SER A 89 -43.58 29.32 -0.07
CA SER A 89 -42.48 29.44 0.90
C SER A 89 -42.97 29.63 2.34
N TRP A 90 -42.23 29.14 3.32
CA TRP A 90 -42.27 29.63 4.70
C TRP A 90 -40.87 30.04 5.17
N SER A 91 -40.76 31.29 5.61
CA SER A 91 -39.63 31.82 6.39
C SER A 91 -40.15 32.90 7.33
N ALA A 92 -39.31 33.27 8.31
CA ALA A 92 -39.49 34.16 9.46
C ALA A 92 -39.84 33.40 10.77
N ARG A 93 -39.21 33.65 11.93
CA ARG A 93 -38.43 34.80 12.40
C ARG A 93 -37.70 34.42 13.69
N ARG A 94 -36.48 34.96 13.91
CA ARG A 94 -35.85 35.06 15.23
C ARG A 94 -36.63 36.05 16.11
N ARG A 95 -36.80 35.73 17.40
CA ARG A 95 -37.08 36.70 18.47
C ARG A 95 -36.22 36.39 19.69
N SER A 96 -35.54 37.42 20.19
CA SER A 96 -34.87 37.44 21.48
C SER A 96 -35.88 37.67 22.60
N LEU A 97 -35.64 37.10 23.78
CA LEU A 97 -36.19 37.60 25.03
C LEU A 97 -35.10 37.60 26.12
N ARG A 98 -34.96 38.76 26.78
CA ARG A 98 -34.16 38.99 27.99
C ARG A 98 -35.02 38.74 29.23
N LEU A 99 -34.31 38.49 30.33
CA LEU A 99 -34.75 38.35 31.72
C LEU A 99 -35.76 39.39 32.22
N ASP A 100 -36.62 39.00 33.17
CA ASP A 100 -36.66 39.61 34.51
C ASP A 100 -37.27 38.66 35.57
N SER A 101 -36.94 39.00 36.81
CA SER A 101 -36.98 38.38 38.12
C SER A 101 -38.35 38.12 38.77
N SER A 102 -38.39 37.22 39.77
CA SER A 102 -38.65 37.61 41.18
C SER A 102 -38.79 36.43 42.17
N ARG A 103 -37.88 36.40 43.17
CA ARG A 103 -38.06 36.25 44.64
C ARG A 103 -38.71 35.01 45.32
N LYS A 104 -37.86 34.37 46.17
CA LYS A 104 -37.94 34.10 47.65
C LYS A 104 -38.88 32.96 48.12
N SER A 105 -38.58 32.08 49.10
CA SER A 105 -37.53 31.89 50.13
C SER A 105 -37.65 30.46 50.76
N PRO A 106 -37.12 30.13 51.97
CA PRO A 106 -35.93 29.28 52.15
C PRO A 106 -36.21 27.93 52.87
N PHE A 107 -35.29 26.98 52.76
CA PHE A 107 -35.09 25.99 53.82
C PHE A 107 -33.59 25.73 54.02
N SER A 108 -33.12 26.02 55.23
CA SER A 108 -31.78 25.73 55.70
C SER A 108 -31.68 24.26 56.11
N LEU A 109 -30.71 23.52 55.60
CA LEU A 109 -30.27 22.27 56.21
C LEU A 109 -28.73 22.16 56.19
N ARG A 110 -28.21 22.39 57.39
CA ARG A 110 -26.92 22.04 57.98
C ARG A 110 -26.11 20.96 57.22
N VAL A 111 -24.93 21.36 56.74
CA VAL A 111 -23.87 20.47 56.25
C VAL A 111 -23.32 19.67 57.43
N LYS A 112 -23.50 18.35 57.40
CA LYS A 112 -22.64 17.40 58.12
C LYS A 112 -21.56 16.93 57.14
N ALA A 113 -20.31 17.12 57.53
CA ALA A 113 -19.18 16.49 56.88
C ALA A 113 -19.31 14.96 57.06
N SER A 114 -19.54 14.27 55.95
CA SER A 114 -19.36 12.83 55.83
C SER A 114 -18.55 12.61 54.57
N THR A 115 -17.34 12.11 54.77
CA THR A 115 -16.45 11.45 53.81
C THR A 115 -17.17 11.01 52.53
N SER A 116 -17.04 11.81 51.47
CA SER A 116 -17.48 11.43 50.14
C SER A 116 -16.55 10.32 49.65
N SER A 117 -17.12 9.13 49.59
CA SER A 117 -16.62 7.99 48.84
C SER A 117 -16.19 8.39 47.44
N ASP A 118 -14.94 8.06 47.10
CA ASP A 118 -14.44 7.92 45.74
C ASP A 118 -15.27 6.86 45.00
N SER A 119 -16.41 7.25 44.42
CA SER A 119 -17.29 6.31 43.74
C SER A 119 -18.00 6.89 42.52
N GLU A 120 -17.25 7.57 41.64
CA GLU A 120 -17.77 7.93 40.30
C GLU A 120 -16.67 8.02 39.23
N ALA A 121 -15.66 7.17 39.33
CA ALA A 121 -14.67 6.91 38.27
C ALA A 121 -14.36 5.41 38.14
N SER A 122 -15.37 4.56 38.32
CA SER A 122 -15.28 3.12 38.01
C SER A 122 -15.39 2.94 36.49
N SER A 123 -14.27 3.12 35.82
CA SER A 123 -14.00 2.75 34.42
C SER A 123 -14.71 1.46 33.99
N ALA A 124 -15.29 1.47 32.79
CA ALA A 124 -15.84 0.32 32.07
C ALA A 124 -14.80 -0.79 31.83
N LYS A 125 -14.40 -1.51 32.88
CA LYS A 125 -13.50 -2.68 32.78
C LYS A 125 -14.21 -3.75 31.95
N GLY A 126 -13.71 -4.01 30.74
CA GLY A 126 -14.14 -5.12 29.87
C GLY A 126 -14.96 -4.75 28.63
N VAL A 127 -15.00 -3.47 28.24
CA VAL A 127 -15.57 -3.04 26.94
C VAL A 127 -14.47 -2.41 26.10
N GLU A 128 -14.25 -2.92 24.90
CA GLU A 128 -13.26 -2.40 23.95
C GLU A 128 -13.81 -1.16 23.21
N ASN A 129 -12.92 -0.26 22.81
CA ASN A 129 -13.32 0.87 21.96
C ASN A 129 -13.86 0.40 20.62
N VAL A 130 -13.08 -0.46 19.95
CA VAL A 130 -13.33 -0.89 18.59
C VAL A 130 -12.90 -2.33 18.36
N VAL A 131 -13.80 -3.09 17.74
CA VAL A 131 -13.49 -4.41 17.19
C VAL A 131 -13.51 -4.32 15.66
N ILE A 132 -12.47 -4.83 15.02
CA ILE A 132 -12.32 -4.90 13.57
C ILE A 132 -12.50 -6.35 13.16
N ILE A 133 -13.40 -6.61 12.21
CA ILE A 133 -13.68 -7.97 11.72
C ILE A 133 -13.19 -8.06 10.27
N GLY A 134 -12.09 -8.76 10.06
CA GLY A 134 -11.45 -8.94 8.75
C GLY A 134 -10.00 -8.44 8.72
N SER A 135 -9.15 -9.17 8.00
CA SER A 135 -7.69 -8.99 7.91
C SER A 135 -7.20 -8.58 6.52
N GLY A 136 -8.09 -8.11 5.64
CA GLY A 136 -7.66 -7.55 4.34
C GLY A 136 -6.96 -6.19 4.49
N PRO A 137 -6.60 -5.53 3.37
CA PRO A 137 -6.00 -4.19 3.37
C PRO A 137 -6.82 -3.17 4.16
N ALA A 138 -8.15 -3.23 4.08
CA ALA A 138 -9.06 -2.38 4.84
C ALA A 138 -8.94 -2.61 6.37
N GLY A 139 -8.97 -3.86 6.80
CA GLY A 139 -8.91 -4.24 8.21
C GLY A 139 -7.59 -3.86 8.86
N TYR A 140 -6.45 -4.19 8.23
CA TYR A 140 -5.15 -3.81 8.77
C TYR A 140 -4.91 -2.30 8.71
N THR A 141 -5.36 -1.60 7.66
CA THR A 141 -5.24 -0.13 7.66
C THR A 141 -6.07 0.49 8.77
N ALA A 142 -7.30 0.01 8.98
CA ALA A 142 -8.13 0.47 10.08
C ALA A 142 -7.47 0.21 11.44
N ALA A 143 -6.87 -0.97 11.63
CA ALA A 143 -6.14 -1.32 12.84
C ALA A 143 -4.95 -0.39 13.09
N ILE A 144 -4.14 -0.11 12.08
CA ILE A 144 -3.00 0.81 12.18
C ILE A 144 -3.45 2.19 12.66
N TYR A 145 -4.50 2.76 12.06
CA TYR A 145 -4.98 4.10 12.42
C TYR A 145 -5.63 4.12 13.81
N ALA A 146 -6.49 3.15 14.13
CA ALA A 146 -7.11 3.07 15.46
C ALA A 146 -6.08 2.85 16.57
N ALA A 147 -5.06 2.03 16.33
CA ALA A 147 -4.01 1.77 17.30
C ALA A 147 -3.12 3.00 17.54
N ARG A 148 -2.78 3.75 16.47
CA ARG A 148 -2.08 5.05 16.57
C ARG A 148 -2.88 6.12 17.29
N ALA A 149 -4.21 6.03 17.26
CA ALA A 149 -5.12 6.91 17.99
C ALA A 149 -5.35 6.42 19.44
N ASN A 150 -4.50 5.53 19.98
CA ASN A 150 -4.61 5.02 21.35
C ASN A 150 -5.96 4.33 21.65
N LEU A 151 -6.60 3.74 20.64
CA LEU A 151 -7.88 3.04 20.81
C LEU A 151 -7.74 1.55 21.12
N LYS A 152 -6.52 0.99 21.05
CA LYS A 152 -6.21 -0.44 21.26
C LYS A 152 -7.19 -1.37 20.52
N PRO A 153 -7.19 -1.37 19.18
CA PRO A 153 -8.17 -2.13 18.40
C PRO A 153 -7.96 -3.63 18.58
N VAL A 154 -9.07 -4.36 18.75
CA VAL A 154 -9.09 -5.82 18.67
C VAL A 154 -9.47 -6.22 17.24
N VAL A 155 -8.68 -7.08 16.60
CA VAL A 155 -8.87 -7.50 15.21
C VAL A 155 -9.08 -9.01 15.14
N PHE A 156 -10.18 -9.43 14.53
CA PHE A 156 -10.40 -10.82 14.16
C PHE A 156 -9.93 -11.05 12.73
N GLU A 157 -8.89 -11.85 12.58
CA GLU A 157 -8.22 -12.05 11.30
C GLU A 157 -8.88 -13.11 10.41
N GLY A 158 -9.76 -13.94 10.98
CA GLY A 158 -10.32 -15.12 10.31
C GLY A 158 -9.44 -16.36 10.48
N TYR A 159 -10.05 -17.54 10.31
CA TYR A 159 -9.35 -18.83 10.38
C TYR A 159 -9.84 -19.81 9.31
N GLN A 160 -11.07 -20.31 9.42
CA GLN A 160 -11.67 -21.25 8.48
C GLN A 160 -12.65 -20.53 7.55
N VAL A 161 -13.65 -19.86 8.13
CA VAL A 161 -14.70 -19.15 7.39
C VAL A 161 -14.15 -17.87 6.77
N GLY A 162 -13.35 -17.11 7.54
CA GLY A 162 -12.67 -15.91 7.05
C GLY A 162 -11.49 -16.20 6.11
N GLY A 163 -11.05 -17.46 6.04
CA GLY A 163 -9.90 -17.89 5.25
C GLY A 163 -8.55 -17.49 5.87
N VAL A 164 -7.51 -17.51 5.05
CA VAL A 164 -6.15 -17.17 5.48
C VAL A 164 -6.06 -15.67 5.83
N PRO A 165 -5.49 -15.30 7.01
CA PRO A 165 -5.24 -13.90 7.37
C PRO A 165 -4.52 -13.13 6.26
N GLY A 166 -5.02 -11.93 5.94
CA GLY A 166 -4.57 -11.13 4.79
C GLY A 166 -5.61 -11.06 3.66
N GLY A 167 -6.62 -11.93 3.67
CA GLY A 167 -7.73 -11.90 2.72
C GLY A 167 -7.33 -12.29 1.30
N GLN A 168 -8.02 -11.73 0.30
CA GLN A 168 -7.90 -12.15 -1.11
C GLN A 168 -6.46 -12.06 -1.67
N LEU A 169 -5.65 -11.11 -1.18
CA LEU A 169 -4.26 -10.96 -1.61
C LEU A 169 -3.37 -12.15 -1.23
N MET A 170 -3.77 -12.99 -0.28
CA MET A 170 -3.05 -14.24 0.03
C MET A 170 -3.10 -15.25 -1.11
N THR A 171 -4.01 -15.07 -2.07
CA THR A 171 -4.19 -15.96 -3.22
C THR A 171 -3.58 -15.42 -4.51
N THR A 172 -3.05 -14.19 -4.51
CA THR A 172 -2.33 -13.62 -5.65
C THR A 172 -0.82 -13.80 -5.53
N THR A 173 -0.13 -13.85 -6.66
CA THR A 173 1.32 -13.96 -6.74
C THR A 173 2.00 -12.60 -6.59
N GLU A 174 1.65 -11.63 -7.44
CA GLU A 174 2.35 -10.35 -7.57
C GLU A 174 1.36 -9.18 -7.60
N VAL A 175 1.72 -8.11 -6.91
CA VAL A 175 0.94 -6.88 -6.77
C VAL A 175 1.81 -5.73 -7.27
N GLU A 176 1.47 -5.23 -8.45
CA GLU A 176 2.22 -4.14 -9.12
C GLU A 176 1.52 -2.77 -8.98
N ASN A 177 0.30 -2.76 -8.45
CA ASN A 177 -0.58 -1.58 -8.42
C ASN A 177 -0.85 -1.04 -7.01
N PHE A 178 -0.13 -1.51 -6.00
CA PHE A 178 -0.13 -0.91 -4.67
C PHE A 178 1.00 0.12 -4.55
N PRO A 179 0.71 1.41 -4.34
CA PRO A 179 1.73 2.44 -4.36
C PRO A 179 2.74 2.28 -3.22
N GLY A 180 4.01 2.54 -3.52
CA GLY A 180 5.13 2.37 -2.58
C GLY A 180 6.04 1.17 -2.90
N PHE A 181 5.64 0.32 -3.84
CA PHE A 181 6.41 -0.85 -4.29
C PHE A 181 6.72 -0.74 -5.79
N PRO A 182 7.74 0.03 -6.19
CA PRO A 182 8.02 0.31 -7.61
C PRO A 182 8.41 -0.95 -8.41
N ASP A 183 9.01 -1.93 -7.74
CA ASP A 183 9.40 -3.21 -8.32
C ASP A 183 8.36 -4.33 -8.09
N GLY A 184 7.16 -3.96 -7.64
CA GLY A 184 6.13 -4.91 -7.23
C GLY A 184 6.40 -5.53 -5.85
N ILE A 185 5.41 -6.26 -5.35
CA ILE A 185 5.48 -7.03 -4.10
C ILE A 185 4.56 -8.24 -4.20
N THR A 186 4.86 -9.35 -3.52
CA THR A 186 3.91 -10.46 -3.47
C THR A 186 2.71 -10.11 -2.59
N GLY A 187 1.54 -10.65 -2.92
CA GLY A 187 0.33 -10.47 -2.10
C GLY A 187 0.54 -10.85 -0.62
N PRO A 188 1.11 -12.04 -0.32
CA PRO A 188 1.45 -12.44 1.04
C PRO A 188 2.44 -11.51 1.75
N ASP A 189 3.53 -11.05 1.10
CA ASP A 189 4.50 -10.13 1.72
C ASP A 189 3.86 -8.77 2.03
N LEU A 190 3.02 -8.25 1.13
CA LEU A 190 2.27 -7.02 1.39
C LEU A 190 1.37 -7.14 2.63
N MET A 191 0.62 -8.24 2.76
CA MET A 191 -0.27 -8.47 3.91
C MET A 191 0.49 -8.68 5.21
N ASP A 192 1.59 -9.44 5.17
CA ASP A 192 2.46 -9.64 6.32
C ASP A 192 3.06 -8.32 6.82
N ARG A 193 3.50 -7.43 5.91
CA ARG A 193 3.97 -6.08 6.27
C ARG A 193 2.87 -5.23 6.92
N MET A 194 1.65 -5.25 6.36
CA MET A 194 0.51 -4.51 6.94
C MET A 194 0.12 -5.06 8.31
N ARG A 195 0.12 -6.39 8.47
CA ARG A 195 -0.14 -7.09 9.74
C ARG A 195 0.87 -6.68 10.82
N ARG A 196 2.17 -6.79 10.53
CA ARG A 196 3.24 -6.36 11.46
C ARG A 196 3.15 -4.88 11.82
N GLN A 197 2.75 -4.03 10.87
CA GLN A 197 2.56 -2.61 11.14
C GLN A 197 1.39 -2.38 12.12
N ALA A 198 0.29 -3.12 12.02
CA ALA A 198 -0.80 -3.06 12.97
C ALA A 198 -0.36 -3.51 14.38
N GLU A 199 0.33 -4.65 14.49
CA GLU A 199 0.86 -5.18 15.76
C GLU A 199 1.85 -4.20 16.41
N ARG A 200 2.76 -3.61 15.63
CA ARG A 200 3.72 -2.62 16.11
C ARG A 200 3.05 -1.45 16.81
N TRP A 201 1.89 -1.01 16.35
CA TRP A 201 1.12 0.08 16.96
C TRP A 201 0.16 -0.40 18.07
N GLY A 202 0.24 -1.66 18.49
CA GLY A 202 -0.52 -2.17 19.62
C GLY A 202 -1.94 -2.64 19.29
N ALA A 203 -2.22 -2.97 18.02
CA ALA A 203 -3.42 -3.73 17.69
C ALA A 203 -3.31 -5.16 18.23
N GLU A 204 -4.38 -5.66 18.84
CA GLU A 204 -4.47 -7.05 19.30
C GLU A 204 -5.11 -7.90 18.21
N LEU A 205 -4.32 -8.77 17.58
CA LEU A 205 -4.76 -9.59 16.45
C LEU A 205 -5.06 -11.03 16.91
N PHE A 206 -6.22 -11.54 16.52
CA PHE A 206 -6.64 -12.91 16.83
C PHE A 206 -7.01 -13.65 15.55
N GLN A 207 -6.33 -14.76 15.28
CA GLN A 207 -6.60 -15.64 14.15
C GLN A 207 -7.81 -16.53 14.44
N GLU A 208 -8.98 -15.91 14.47
CA GLU A 208 -10.26 -16.53 14.81
C GLU A 208 -11.37 -16.06 13.88
N ASP A 209 -12.35 -16.94 13.64
CA ASP A 209 -13.58 -16.58 12.97
C ASP A 209 -14.57 -15.95 13.95
N VAL A 210 -15.17 -14.83 13.56
CA VAL A 210 -16.35 -14.32 14.26
C VAL A 210 -17.55 -15.15 13.82
N GLU A 211 -18.19 -15.80 14.78
CA GLU A 211 -19.34 -16.67 14.56
C GLU A 211 -20.66 -15.96 14.90
N PHE A 212 -20.61 -14.96 15.78
CA PHE A 212 -21.77 -14.19 16.19
C PHE A 212 -21.43 -12.71 16.38
N LEU A 213 -22.33 -11.85 15.89
CA LEU A 213 -22.27 -10.40 15.99
C LEU A 213 -23.66 -9.87 16.37
N ASP A 214 -23.77 -9.08 17.43
CA ASP A 214 -24.96 -8.30 17.78
C ASP A 214 -24.62 -6.82 17.80
N VAL A 215 -25.17 -6.08 16.84
CA VAL A 215 -25.04 -4.62 16.74
C VAL A 215 -26.34 -3.87 17.06
N LYS A 216 -27.39 -4.58 17.49
CA LYS A 216 -28.66 -3.95 17.90
C LYS A 216 -28.65 -3.49 19.35
N THR A 217 -27.77 -4.07 20.16
CA THR A 217 -27.66 -3.78 21.60
C THR A 217 -26.29 -3.19 21.91
N THR A 218 -26.25 -1.98 22.46
CA THR A 218 -25.00 -1.33 22.92
C THR A 218 -24.71 -1.65 24.39
N PRO A 219 -23.46 -1.99 24.79
CA PRO A 219 -22.31 -2.23 23.93
C PRO A 219 -22.48 -3.50 23.08
N PHE A 220 -22.01 -3.42 21.84
CA PHE A 220 -22.10 -4.47 20.84
C PHE A 220 -21.39 -5.74 21.30
N THR A 221 -21.82 -6.88 20.78
CA THR A 221 -21.24 -8.18 21.10
C THR A 221 -20.58 -8.78 19.88
N VAL A 222 -19.30 -9.13 19.98
CA VAL A 222 -18.57 -9.91 18.98
C VAL A 222 -18.11 -11.20 19.63
N GLN A 223 -18.38 -12.34 19.01
CA GLN A 223 -18.07 -13.64 19.59
C GLN A 223 -17.50 -14.60 18.55
N SER A 224 -16.37 -15.22 18.89
CA SER A 224 -15.80 -16.39 18.24
C SER A 224 -16.03 -17.64 19.11
N SER A 225 -15.45 -18.76 18.71
CA SER A 225 -15.39 -19.99 19.50
C SER A 225 -14.56 -19.86 20.79
N GLU A 226 -13.56 -18.98 20.82
CA GLU A 226 -12.64 -18.83 21.95
C GLU A 226 -12.97 -17.63 22.84
N ARG A 227 -13.57 -16.58 22.29
CA ARG A 227 -13.76 -15.32 23.02
C ARG A 227 -15.09 -14.64 22.73
N LYS A 228 -15.54 -13.88 23.72
CA LYS A 228 -16.67 -12.97 23.65
C LYS A 228 -16.22 -11.59 24.08
N VAL A 229 -16.31 -10.64 23.17
CA VAL A 229 -15.85 -9.26 23.34
C VAL A 229 -17.05 -8.33 23.31
N LYS A 230 -17.09 -7.38 24.26
CA LYS A 230 -18.01 -6.24 24.23
C LYS A 230 -17.28 -5.03 23.66
N CYS A 231 -17.94 -4.24 22.81
CA CYS A 231 -17.32 -3.05 22.26
C CYS A 231 -18.32 -1.91 22.00
N TYR A 232 -17.82 -0.68 21.93
CA TYR A 232 -18.62 0.49 21.55
C TYR A 232 -18.74 0.68 20.05
N SER A 233 -17.78 0.18 19.27
CA SER A 233 -17.79 0.31 17.83
C SER A 233 -17.27 -0.93 17.11
N VAL A 234 -17.76 -1.16 15.89
CA VAL A 234 -17.31 -2.23 15.00
C VAL A 234 -16.91 -1.65 13.65
N ILE A 235 -15.74 -2.07 13.13
CA ILE A 235 -15.39 -1.91 11.71
C ILE A 235 -15.53 -3.28 11.05
N PHE A 236 -16.49 -3.39 10.14
CA PHE A 236 -16.74 -4.60 9.37
C PHE A 236 -15.96 -4.54 8.05
N ALA A 237 -14.90 -5.32 7.94
CA ALA A 237 -13.93 -5.31 6.85
C ALA A 237 -13.68 -6.72 6.30
N THR A 238 -14.72 -7.56 6.25
CA THR A 238 -14.65 -8.97 5.86
C THR A 238 -14.49 -9.19 4.35
N GLY A 239 -14.50 -8.11 3.57
CA GLY A 239 -14.31 -8.12 2.12
C GLY A 239 -15.42 -8.84 1.36
N ALA A 240 -15.05 -9.35 0.19
CA ALA A 240 -15.91 -10.15 -0.68
C ALA A 240 -15.11 -11.36 -1.21
N THR A 241 -15.83 -12.34 -1.73
CA THR A 241 -15.26 -13.54 -2.33
C THR A 241 -15.60 -13.58 -3.82
N ALA A 242 -14.57 -13.69 -4.67
CA ALA A 242 -14.77 -13.86 -6.11
C ALA A 242 -15.60 -15.12 -6.41
N LYS A 243 -16.61 -14.99 -7.27
CA LYS A 243 -17.39 -16.16 -7.71
C LYS A 243 -16.54 -17.00 -8.65
N ARG A 244 -16.55 -18.31 -8.41
CA ARG A 244 -15.80 -19.32 -9.16
C ARG A 244 -16.76 -20.29 -9.84
N LEU A 245 -16.38 -20.83 -11.00
CA LEU A 245 -17.19 -21.80 -11.74
C LEU A 245 -17.11 -23.21 -11.14
N LYS A 246 -16.05 -23.50 -10.37
CA LYS A 246 -15.73 -24.81 -9.81
C LYS A 246 -15.50 -25.86 -10.89
N LEU A 247 -14.71 -25.51 -11.91
CA LEU A 247 -14.29 -26.45 -12.95
C LEU A 247 -13.49 -27.62 -12.34
N PRO A 248 -13.51 -28.82 -12.93
CA PRO A 248 -12.81 -29.99 -12.38
C PRO A 248 -11.32 -29.74 -12.06
N ARG A 249 -10.60 -29.04 -12.93
CA ARG A 249 -9.17 -28.70 -12.75
C ARG A 249 -8.94 -27.26 -12.31
N GLU A 250 -9.96 -26.57 -11.80
CA GLU A 250 -9.87 -25.15 -11.47
C GLU A 250 -8.79 -24.84 -10.42
N ASP A 251 -8.71 -25.65 -9.36
CA ASP A 251 -7.72 -25.46 -8.29
C ASP A 251 -6.28 -25.71 -8.76
N GLU A 252 -6.07 -26.59 -9.76
CA GLU A 252 -4.74 -26.87 -10.32
C GLU A 252 -4.15 -25.65 -11.05
N PHE A 253 -5.02 -24.87 -11.71
CA PHE A 253 -4.65 -23.72 -12.55
C PHE A 253 -4.99 -22.36 -11.93
N TRP A 254 -5.57 -22.33 -10.73
CA TRP A 254 -5.79 -21.09 -9.99
C TRP A 254 -4.46 -20.38 -9.75
N SER A 255 -4.39 -19.10 -10.10
CA SER A 255 -3.16 -18.28 -10.08
C SER A 255 -2.02 -18.83 -10.96
N ARG A 256 -2.32 -19.78 -11.86
CA ARG A 256 -1.39 -20.41 -12.84
C ARG A 256 -1.99 -20.47 -14.25
N GLY A 257 -2.90 -19.54 -14.54
CA GLY A 257 -3.64 -19.46 -15.80
C GLY A 257 -5.08 -19.00 -15.58
N ILE A 258 -5.69 -19.34 -14.45
CA ILE A 258 -7.02 -18.84 -14.05
C ILE A 258 -6.87 -17.68 -13.08
N SER A 259 -7.64 -16.61 -13.32
CA SER A 259 -7.76 -15.45 -12.43
C SER A 259 -9.20 -14.98 -12.34
N ALA A 260 -9.55 -14.28 -11.26
CA ALA A 260 -10.82 -13.56 -11.12
C ALA A 260 -10.65 -12.03 -11.10
N CYS A 261 -9.45 -11.52 -11.43
CA CYS A 261 -9.20 -10.09 -11.54
C CYS A 261 -8.33 -9.79 -12.76
N ALA A 262 -8.97 -9.47 -13.88
CA ALA A 262 -8.26 -9.08 -15.10
C ALA A 262 -7.42 -7.81 -14.91
N ILE A 263 -7.88 -6.87 -14.10
CA ILE A 263 -7.17 -5.60 -13.82
C ILE A 263 -5.86 -5.87 -13.08
N CYS A 264 -5.88 -6.79 -12.12
CA CYS A 264 -4.74 -7.16 -11.29
C CYS A 264 -3.68 -7.90 -12.13
N ASP A 265 -4.09 -8.96 -12.81
CA ASP A 265 -3.11 -9.90 -13.37
C ASP A 265 -2.89 -9.70 -14.88
N GLY A 266 -3.77 -8.98 -15.58
CA GLY A 266 -3.76 -8.89 -17.04
C GLY A 266 -2.49 -8.33 -17.66
N ALA A 267 -1.74 -7.51 -16.92
CA ALA A 267 -0.45 -6.96 -17.34
C ALA A 267 0.73 -7.91 -17.12
N SER A 268 0.54 -9.00 -16.36
CA SER A 268 1.57 -9.97 -16.00
C SER A 268 2.29 -10.51 -17.25
N PRO A 269 3.61 -10.77 -17.16
CA PRO A 269 4.36 -11.42 -18.23
C PRO A 269 3.75 -12.73 -18.73
N LEU A 270 2.97 -13.43 -17.90
CA LEU A 270 2.27 -14.68 -18.27
C LEU A 270 1.25 -14.47 -19.39
N PHE A 271 0.58 -13.31 -19.42
CA PHE A 271 -0.57 -13.07 -20.31
C PHE A 271 -0.26 -12.10 -21.45
N LYS A 272 0.84 -11.35 -21.34
CA LYS A 272 1.28 -10.40 -22.37
C LYS A 272 1.51 -11.11 -23.72
N GLY A 273 0.84 -10.60 -24.76
CA GLY A 273 0.87 -11.12 -26.13
C GLY A 273 0.18 -12.47 -26.33
N GLN A 274 -0.50 -13.02 -25.31
CA GLN A 274 -1.16 -14.32 -25.40
C GLN A 274 -2.64 -14.19 -25.82
N VAL A 275 -3.26 -15.32 -26.17
CA VAL A 275 -4.71 -15.43 -26.32
C VAL A 275 -5.32 -15.70 -24.95
N LEU A 276 -6.29 -14.90 -24.55
CA LEU A 276 -6.96 -15.02 -23.26
C LEU A 276 -8.46 -15.24 -23.45
N ALA A 277 -9.14 -15.74 -22.43
CA ALA A 277 -10.59 -15.84 -22.39
C ALA A 277 -11.15 -15.18 -21.13
N VAL A 278 -12.34 -14.62 -21.23
CA VAL A 278 -13.12 -14.06 -20.11
C VAL A 278 -14.46 -14.80 -20.07
N VAL A 279 -14.87 -15.28 -18.91
CA VAL A 279 -16.22 -15.81 -18.70
C VAL A 279 -17.10 -14.76 -18.05
N GLY A 280 -18.26 -14.51 -18.66
CA GLY A 280 -19.29 -13.62 -18.13
C GLY A 280 -20.00 -12.83 -19.22
N GLY A 281 -21.12 -12.20 -18.87
CA GLY A 281 -21.94 -11.45 -19.84
C GLY A 281 -22.50 -10.13 -19.31
N GLY A 282 -22.07 -9.69 -18.11
CA GLY A 282 -22.42 -8.37 -17.57
C GLY A 282 -21.34 -7.33 -17.85
N ASP A 283 -21.53 -6.11 -17.34
CA ASP A 283 -20.59 -5.00 -17.57
C ASP A 283 -19.16 -5.36 -17.14
N THR A 284 -18.97 -5.99 -15.96
CA THR A 284 -17.66 -6.46 -15.48
C THR A 284 -16.92 -7.31 -16.52
N ALA A 285 -17.57 -8.33 -17.09
CA ALA A 285 -16.93 -9.20 -18.07
C ALA A 285 -16.56 -8.45 -19.36
N THR A 286 -17.41 -7.51 -19.79
CA THR A 286 -17.15 -6.69 -20.99
C THR A 286 -16.03 -5.67 -20.76
N GLU A 287 -15.96 -5.05 -19.58
CA GLU A 287 -14.89 -4.12 -19.20
C GLU A 287 -13.56 -4.84 -19.07
N GLU A 288 -13.54 -6.00 -18.41
CA GLU A 288 -12.34 -6.82 -18.26
C GLU A 288 -11.84 -7.35 -19.61
N ALA A 289 -12.74 -7.79 -20.49
CA ALA A 289 -12.36 -8.21 -21.83
C ALA A 289 -11.71 -7.07 -22.64
N LEU A 290 -12.30 -5.87 -22.60
CA LEU A 290 -11.72 -4.68 -23.23
C LEU A 290 -10.39 -4.30 -22.60
N TYR A 291 -10.27 -4.35 -21.28
CA TYR A 291 -9.02 -4.07 -20.57
C TYR A 291 -7.90 -5.02 -21.02
N LEU A 292 -8.18 -6.32 -21.08
CA LEU A 292 -7.21 -7.33 -21.48
C LEU A 292 -6.70 -7.15 -22.91
N THR A 293 -7.47 -6.54 -23.82
CA THR A 293 -6.99 -6.23 -25.19
C THR A 293 -5.79 -5.28 -25.24
N LYS A 294 -5.47 -4.59 -24.14
CA LYS A 294 -4.25 -3.76 -24.04
C LYS A 294 -2.97 -4.60 -23.96
N TYR A 295 -3.07 -5.84 -23.49
CA TYR A 295 -1.93 -6.72 -23.20
C TYR A 295 -1.97 -8.01 -24.01
N ALA A 296 -3.16 -8.60 -24.17
CA ALA A 296 -3.41 -9.81 -24.94
C ALA A 296 -3.37 -9.53 -26.45
N ARG A 297 -2.95 -10.51 -27.25
CA ARG A 297 -3.08 -10.41 -28.71
C ARG A 297 -4.53 -10.61 -29.18
N HIS A 298 -5.32 -11.36 -28.40
CA HIS A 298 -6.75 -11.63 -28.68
C HIS A 298 -7.46 -12.07 -27.40
N VAL A 299 -8.74 -11.71 -27.26
CA VAL A 299 -9.59 -12.05 -26.11
C VAL A 299 -10.88 -12.74 -26.58
N HIS A 300 -11.20 -13.88 -25.99
CA HIS A 300 -12.47 -14.57 -26.19
C HIS A 300 -13.43 -14.29 -25.04
N LEU A 301 -14.59 -13.69 -25.32
CA LEU A 301 -15.63 -13.47 -24.31
C LEU A 301 -16.67 -14.59 -24.36
N LEU A 302 -16.67 -15.45 -23.34
CA LEU A 302 -17.51 -16.63 -23.21
C LEU A 302 -18.79 -16.28 -22.45
N VAL A 303 -19.92 -16.32 -23.17
CA VAL A 303 -21.24 -15.93 -22.66
C VAL A 303 -22.17 -17.14 -22.69
N ARG A 304 -22.66 -17.55 -21.51
CA ARG A 304 -23.53 -18.72 -21.38
C ARG A 304 -24.88 -18.57 -22.09
N ARG A 305 -25.38 -17.34 -22.22
CA ARG A 305 -26.66 -17.03 -22.89
C ARG A 305 -26.44 -16.63 -24.34
N ASN A 306 -27.54 -16.45 -25.08
CA ASN A 306 -27.54 -15.90 -26.44
C ASN A 306 -27.51 -14.35 -26.49
N GLU A 307 -27.38 -13.69 -25.34
CA GLU A 307 -27.37 -12.24 -25.19
C GLU A 307 -26.43 -11.78 -24.07
N LEU A 308 -25.97 -10.52 -24.16
CA LEU A 308 -25.25 -9.84 -23.09
C LEU A 308 -26.22 -9.12 -22.14
N ARG A 309 -25.97 -9.23 -20.83
CA ARG A 309 -26.64 -8.43 -19.78
C ARG A 309 -26.00 -7.04 -19.63
N ALA A 310 -24.78 -6.85 -20.12
CA ALA A 310 -24.06 -5.58 -20.07
C ALA A 310 -24.89 -4.43 -20.66
N SER A 311 -24.61 -3.20 -20.23
CA SER A 311 -25.18 -1.97 -20.79
C SER A 311 -24.96 -1.90 -22.31
N LYS A 312 -25.88 -1.25 -23.04
CA LYS A 312 -25.82 -1.18 -24.51
C LYS A 312 -24.51 -0.57 -25.01
N ALA A 313 -24.02 0.47 -24.34
CA ALA A 313 -22.73 1.08 -24.66
C ALA A 313 -21.56 0.08 -24.55
N MET A 314 -21.58 -0.81 -23.55
CA MET A 314 -20.56 -1.85 -23.40
C MET A 314 -20.70 -2.96 -24.43
N GLN A 315 -21.93 -3.35 -24.78
CA GLN A 315 -22.17 -4.28 -25.89
C GLN A 315 -21.55 -3.75 -27.19
N ASP A 316 -21.82 -2.49 -27.54
CA ASP A 316 -21.28 -1.86 -28.75
C ASP A 316 -19.76 -1.82 -28.76
N ARG A 317 -19.11 -1.51 -27.62
CA ARG A 317 -17.65 -1.48 -27.51
C ARG A 317 -17.02 -2.86 -27.75
N VAL A 318 -17.61 -3.91 -27.18
CA VAL A 318 -17.09 -5.27 -27.35
C VAL A 318 -17.34 -5.77 -28.77
N HIS A 319 -18.52 -5.50 -29.36
CA HIS A 319 -18.83 -5.87 -30.75
C HIS A 319 -17.92 -5.18 -31.77
N ASN A 320 -17.52 -3.92 -31.51
CA ASN A 320 -16.69 -3.15 -32.42
C ASN A 320 -15.18 -3.36 -32.21
N ASN A 321 -14.75 -4.14 -31.21
CA ASN A 321 -13.34 -4.38 -30.95
C ASN A 321 -12.84 -5.61 -31.75
N PRO A 322 -11.95 -5.45 -32.74
CA PRO A 322 -11.48 -6.56 -33.58
C PRO A 322 -10.64 -7.60 -32.83
N ASN A 323 -10.10 -7.24 -31.65
CA ASN A 323 -9.32 -8.15 -30.81
C ASN A 323 -10.20 -8.94 -29.82
N ILE A 324 -11.53 -8.84 -29.94
CA ILE A 324 -12.47 -9.61 -29.13
C ILE A 324 -13.34 -10.49 -30.02
N THR A 325 -13.48 -11.76 -29.65
CA THR A 325 -14.51 -12.65 -30.21
C THR A 325 -15.52 -13.02 -29.14
N LEU A 326 -16.80 -12.72 -29.38
CA LEU A 326 -17.88 -13.14 -28.51
C LEU A 326 -18.34 -14.55 -28.86
N HIS A 327 -18.50 -15.37 -27.84
CA HIS A 327 -19.02 -16.73 -27.93
C HIS A 327 -20.30 -16.82 -27.11
N PHE A 328 -21.45 -16.67 -27.78
CA PHE A 328 -22.76 -16.91 -27.17
C PHE A 328 -23.05 -18.39 -27.00
N ASN A 329 -24.00 -18.70 -26.12
CA ASN A 329 -24.39 -20.07 -25.75
C ASN A 329 -23.18 -20.94 -25.42
N THR A 330 -22.15 -20.40 -24.77
CA THR A 330 -20.89 -21.10 -24.55
C THR A 330 -20.54 -21.12 -23.07
N GLU A 331 -20.26 -22.30 -22.54
CA GLU A 331 -19.77 -22.51 -21.18
C GLU A 331 -18.37 -23.13 -21.18
N ALA A 332 -17.55 -22.75 -20.19
CA ALA A 332 -16.30 -23.43 -19.90
C ALA A 332 -16.60 -24.67 -19.06
N VAL A 333 -16.14 -25.83 -19.51
CA VAL A 333 -16.36 -27.13 -18.86
C VAL A 333 -15.15 -27.53 -18.02
N ASP A 334 -13.94 -27.38 -18.55
CA ASP A 334 -12.69 -27.69 -17.84
C ASP A 334 -11.46 -27.04 -18.52
N ILE A 335 -10.27 -27.28 -17.94
CA ILE A 335 -8.99 -26.74 -18.42
C ILE A 335 -8.15 -27.81 -19.12
N VAL A 336 -7.57 -27.43 -20.25
CA VAL A 336 -6.61 -28.24 -21.00
C VAL A 336 -5.19 -27.76 -20.71
N SER A 337 -4.29 -28.72 -20.47
CA SER A 337 -2.88 -28.46 -20.18
C SER A 337 -1.98 -29.04 -21.27
N ASN A 338 -0.82 -28.41 -21.48
CA ASN A 338 0.22 -28.94 -22.35
C ASN A 338 1.02 -30.06 -21.67
N ASN A 339 1.97 -30.65 -22.40
CA ASN A 339 2.87 -31.70 -21.91
C ASN A 339 3.78 -31.28 -20.74
N ARG A 340 3.84 -29.98 -20.41
CA ARG A 340 4.59 -29.42 -19.27
C ARG A 340 3.68 -29.10 -18.07
N GLY A 341 2.41 -29.49 -18.11
CA GLY A 341 1.44 -29.22 -17.04
C GLY A 341 1.04 -27.75 -16.92
N GLN A 342 1.22 -26.94 -17.97
CA GLN A 342 0.78 -25.54 -18.00
C GLN A 342 -0.55 -25.42 -18.74
N MET A 343 -1.38 -24.45 -18.37
CA MET A 343 -2.61 -24.15 -19.09
C MET A 343 -2.31 -23.84 -20.57
N SER A 344 -3.05 -24.49 -21.46
CA SER A 344 -2.94 -24.30 -22.91
C SER A 344 -4.28 -24.14 -23.61
N GLY A 345 -5.39 -24.46 -22.95
CA GLY A 345 -6.70 -24.23 -23.50
C GLY A 345 -7.82 -24.45 -22.50
N ILE A 346 -9.04 -24.28 -22.98
CA ILE A 346 -10.28 -24.40 -22.22
C ILE A 346 -11.19 -25.34 -23.00
N LEU A 347 -11.68 -26.38 -22.36
CA LEU A 347 -12.75 -27.22 -22.91
C LEU A 347 -14.05 -26.43 -22.82
N LEU A 348 -14.64 -26.14 -23.97
CA LEU A 348 -15.89 -25.40 -24.09
C LEU A 348 -17.02 -26.35 -24.48
N ARG A 349 -18.23 -26.01 -24.07
CA ARG A 349 -19.46 -26.64 -24.55
C ARG A 349 -20.45 -25.60 -25.03
N LYS A 350 -21.06 -25.85 -26.18
CA LYS A 350 -22.22 -25.11 -26.67
C LYS A 350 -23.47 -25.56 -25.93
N VAL A 351 -24.16 -24.63 -25.29
CA VAL A 351 -25.34 -24.91 -24.44
C VAL A 351 -26.55 -25.33 -25.28
N ASP A 352 -26.66 -24.83 -26.50
CA ASP A 352 -27.74 -25.10 -27.45
C ASP A 352 -27.56 -26.41 -28.22
N THR A 353 -26.32 -26.77 -28.60
CA THR A 353 -26.05 -27.98 -29.40
C THR A 353 -25.44 -29.13 -28.60
N GLY A 354 -24.86 -28.86 -27.43
CA GLY A 354 -24.07 -29.83 -26.66
C GLY A 354 -22.68 -30.09 -27.24
N GLU A 355 -22.29 -29.43 -28.34
CA GLU A 355 -20.99 -29.63 -28.99
C GLU A 355 -19.84 -29.17 -28.08
N GLU A 356 -18.82 -30.02 -27.96
CA GLU A 356 -17.60 -29.71 -27.21
C GLU A 356 -16.43 -29.39 -28.14
N SER A 357 -15.64 -28.40 -27.76
CA SER A 357 -14.44 -27.98 -28.49
C SER A 357 -13.38 -27.45 -27.54
N VAL A 358 -12.12 -27.47 -27.97
CA VAL A 358 -11.02 -26.88 -27.20
C VAL A 358 -10.68 -25.51 -27.77
N LEU A 359 -10.78 -24.49 -26.93
CA LEU A 359 -10.28 -23.16 -27.23
C LEU A 359 -8.84 -23.03 -26.75
N GLU A 360 -7.91 -22.76 -27.65
CA GLU A 360 -6.53 -22.45 -27.28
C GLU A 360 -6.44 -21.07 -26.62
N ALA A 361 -6.12 -21.06 -25.33
CA ALA A 361 -5.98 -19.86 -24.52
C ALA A 361 -4.98 -20.11 -23.38
N LYS A 362 -4.15 -19.12 -23.08
CA LYS A 362 -3.16 -19.17 -22.00
C LYS A 362 -3.67 -18.64 -20.67
N GLY A 363 -4.81 -17.96 -20.68
CA GLY A 363 -5.45 -17.47 -19.46
C GLY A 363 -6.97 -17.48 -19.56
N LEU A 364 -7.61 -17.69 -18.42
CA LEU A 364 -9.06 -17.65 -18.22
C LEU A 364 -9.38 -16.71 -17.07
N PHE A 365 -10.19 -15.69 -17.34
CA PHE A 365 -10.57 -14.66 -16.38
C PHE A 365 -12.06 -14.75 -16.05
N TYR A 366 -12.40 -14.66 -14.77
CA TYR A 366 -13.78 -14.72 -14.29
C TYR A 366 -14.38 -13.33 -14.07
N GLY A 367 -15.14 -12.85 -15.06
CA GLY A 367 -15.96 -11.64 -14.98
C GLY A 367 -17.38 -11.89 -14.46
N ILE A 368 -17.56 -12.84 -13.52
CA ILE A 368 -18.87 -13.28 -13.02
C ILE A 368 -19.27 -12.66 -11.67
N GLY A 369 -18.49 -11.70 -11.18
CA GLY A 369 -18.76 -10.90 -9.99
C GLY A 369 -18.32 -11.54 -8.68
N HIS A 370 -18.62 -10.86 -7.58
CA HIS A 370 -18.22 -11.25 -6.23
C HIS A 370 -19.45 -11.47 -5.34
N THR A 371 -19.25 -12.14 -4.22
CA THR A 371 -20.23 -12.28 -3.12
C THR A 371 -19.65 -11.57 -1.89
N PRO A 372 -20.27 -10.50 -1.37
CA PRO A 372 -19.80 -9.84 -0.16
C PRO A 372 -19.94 -10.76 1.06
N ASN A 373 -18.97 -10.69 1.97
CA ASN A 373 -18.92 -11.52 3.17
C ASN A 373 -19.72 -10.87 4.33
N SER A 374 -20.96 -10.47 4.05
CA SER A 374 -21.83 -9.66 4.93
C SER A 374 -22.79 -10.48 5.80
N GLN A 375 -22.65 -11.80 5.85
CA GLN A 375 -23.65 -12.71 6.41
C GLN A 375 -23.94 -12.42 7.90
N LEU A 376 -22.92 -12.02 8.67
CA LEU A 376 -23.06 -11.65 10.09
C LEU A 376 -23.92 -10.39 10.31
N LEU A 377 -23.98 -9.49 9.33
CA LEU A 377 -24.70 -8.22 9.42
C LEU A 377 -26.13 -8.28 8.84
N LYS A 378 -26.50 -9.41 8.21
CA LYS A 378 -27.80 -9.57 7.57
C LYS A 378 -28.94 -9.38 8.58
N GLY A 379 -29.86 -8.46 8.26
CA GLY A 379 -31.01 -8.12 9.12
C GLY A 379 -30.65 -7.26 10.34
N GLN A 380 -29.41 -6.78 10.43
CA GLN A 380 -28.95 -5.84 11.45
C GLN A 380 -28.60 -4.46 10.85
N VAL A 381 -28.04 -4.44 9.64
CA VAL A 381 -27.79 -3.22 8.85
C VAL A 381 -28.47 -3.30 7.48
N GLU A 382 -28.61 -2.17 6.81
CA GLU A 382 -29.06 -2.11 5.42
C GLU A 382 -28.03 -2.71 4.46
N LEU A 383 -28.50 -3.64 3.62
CA LEU A 383 -27.72 -4.25 2.55
C LEU A 383 -28.41 -3.97 1.21
N ASP A 384 -27.62 -3.86 0.14
CA ASP A 384 -28.19 -3.78 -1.20
C ASP A 384 -28.78 -5.13 -1.66
N SER A 385 -29.38 -5.15 -2.85
CA SER A 385 -29.98 -6.37 -3.41
C SER A 385 -28.96 -7.48 -3.72
N SER A 386 -27.67 -7.15 -3.80
CA SER A 386 -26.57 -8.09 -4.01
C SER A 386 -25.88 -8.52 -2.72
N GLY A 387 -26.28 -7.94 -1.58
CA GLY A 387 -25.78 -8.22 -0.25
C GLY A 387 -24.63 -7.34 0.23
N TYR A 388 -24.22 -6.31 -0.52
CA TYR A 388 -23.17 -5.37 -0.07
C TYR A 388 -23.72 -4.48 1.04
N VAL A 389 -22.86 -4.11 1.99
CA VAL A 389 -23.25 -3.20 3.08
C VAL A 389 -23.41 -1.79 2.52
N ILE A 390 -24.57 -1.18 2.74
CA ILE A 390 -24.80 0.20 2.31
C ILE A 390 -24.14 1.15 3.32
N VAL A 391 -23.33 2.07 2.79
CA VAL A 391 -22.72 3.15 3.56
C VAL A 391 -23.15 4.51 3.03
N GLU A 392 -23.11 5.52 3.89
CA GLU A 392 -23.26 6.92 3.48
C GLU A 392 -22.15 7.30 2.48
N GLU A 393 -22.51 7.96 1.38
CA GLU A 393 -21.59 8.28 0.29
C GLU A 393 -20.40 9.13 0.79
N GLY A 394 -19.17 8.71 0.44
CA GLY A 394 -17.94 9.37 0.91
C GLY A 394 -17.61 9.15 2.39
N SER A 395 -18.33 8.25 3.06
CA SER A 395 -18.16 7.91 4.48
C SER A 395 -17.95 6.39 4.65
N ALA A 396 -17.80 5.94 5.90
CA ALA A 396 -17.79 4.52 6.28
C ALA A 396 -19.02 4.13 7.12
N ARG A 397 -19.94 5.07 7.36
CA ARG A 397 -21.09 4.90 8.26
C ARG A 397 -22.16 4.02 7.63
N THR A 398 -22.58 2.98 8.36
CA THR A 398 -23.72 2.14 7.98
C THR A 398 -25.04 2.72 8.51
N SER A 399 -26.16 2.01 8.29
CA SER A 399 -27.47 2.35 8.87
C SER A 399 -27.54 2.25 10.40
N VAL A 400 -26.53 1.66 11.06
CA VAL A 400 -26.45 1.54 12.52
C VAL A 400 -25.30 2.40 13.04
N GLU A 401 -25.61 3.31 13.97
CA GLU A 401 -24.60 4.18 14.58
C GLU A 401 -23.56 3.36 15.36
N GLY A 402 -22.28 3.71 15.21
CA GLY A 402 -21.17 2.96 15.80
C GLY A 402 -20.73 1.74 14.99
N VAL A 403 -21.45 1.37 13.93
CA VAL A 403 -21.05 0.31 12.98
C VAL A 403 -20.59 0.95 11.67
N PHE A 404 -19.37 0.60 11.28
CA PHE A 404 -18.72 1.10 10.08
C PHE A 404 -18.36 -0.08 9.15
N ALA A 405 -18.34 0.15 7.84
CA ALA A 405 -17.92 -0.85 6.86
C ALA A 405 -16.79 -0.31 5.98
N ALA A 406 -15.85 -1.17 5.60
CA ALA A 406 -14.69 -0.80 4.79
C ALA A 406 -14.26 -1.93 3.84
N GLY A 407 -13.64 -1.54 2.73
CA GLY A 407 -13.19 -2.43 1.67
C GLY A 407 -14.34 -3.04 0.87
N ASP A 408 -14.04 -4.16 0.21
CA ASP A 408 -14.93 -4.81 -0.76
C ASP A 408 -16.28 -5.27 -0.19
N VAL A 409 -16.48 -5.29 1.13
CA VAL A 409 -17.79 -5.66 1.71
C VAL A 409 -18.86 -4.59 1.45
N GLN A 410 -18.44 -3.35 1.19
CA GLN A 410 -19.29 -2.21 0.83
C GLN A 410 -18.97 -1.63 -0.56
N ASP A 411 -17.81 -1.97 -1.14
CA ASP A 411 -17.38 -1.50 -2.46
C ASP A 411 -17.54 -2.61 -3.51
N HIS A 412 -18.55 -2.49 -4.37
CA HIS A 412 -18.74 -3.35 -5.53
C HIS A 412 -18.16 -2.76 -6.83
N GLU A 413 -17.72 -1.50 -6.81
CA GLU A 413 -17.31 -0.74 -7.99
C GLU A 413 -15.80 -0.89 -8.24
N TRP A 414 -14.96 -0.55 -7.27
CA TRP A 414 -13.51 -0.44 -7.47
C TRP A 414 -12.76 -1.73 -7.13
N ARG A 415 -13.00 -2.29 -5.93
CA ARG A 415 -12.46 -3.59 -5.49
C ARG A 415 -10.95 -3.72 -5.69
N GLN A 416 -10.19 -2.72 -5.23
CA GLN A 416 -8.73 -2.72 -5.28
C GLN A 416 -8.15 -2.68 -3.87
N ALA A 417 -6.97 -3.27 -3.68
CA ALA A 417 -6.28 -3.27 -2.39
C ALA A 417 -6.03 -1.84 -1.86
N VAL A 418 -5.67 -0.91 -2.75
CA VAL A 418 -5.41 0.49 -2.40
C VAL A 418 -6.69 1.25 -2.03
N THR A 419 -7.82 1.01 -2.71
CA THR A 419 -9.11 1.63 -2.35
C THR A 419 -9.62 1.05 -1.04
N ALA A 420 -9.48 -0.26 -0.84
CA ALA A 420 -9.81 -0.92 0.42
C ALA A 420 -8.98 -0.36 1.59
N ALA A 421 -7.66 -0.22 1.44
CA ALA A 421 -6.81 0.42 2.44
C ALA A 421 -7.27 1.85 2.76
N GLY A 422 -7.55 2.67 1.72
CA GLY A 422 -8.09 4.01 1.89
C GLY A 422 -9.40 4.04 2.70
N SER A 423 -10.36 3.17 2.35
CA SER A 423 -11.63 3.07 3.09
C SER A 423 -11.45 2.59 4.54
N GLY A 424 -10.46 1.73 4.81
CA GLY A 424 -10.10 1.31 6.17
C GLY A 424 -9.61 2.48 7.03
N CYS A 425 -8.81 3.37 6.46
CA CYS A 425 -8.42 4.63 7.11
C CYS A 425 -9.65 5.51 7.42
N VAL A 426 -10.55 5.71 6.45
CA VAL A 426 -11.79 6.47 6.65
C VAL A 426 -12.64 5.87 7.78
N ALA A 427 -12.76 4.54 7.85
CA ALA A 427 -13.50 3.87 8.92
C ALA A 427 -12.87 4.11 10.29
N ALA A 428 -11.56 3.93 10.45
CA ALA A 428 -10.88 4.16 11.73
C ALA A 428 -11.02 5.60 12.24
N LEU A 429 -10.85 6.60 11.35
CA LEU A 429 -11.07 8.00 11.71
C LEU A 429 -12.52 8.30 12.06
N SER A 430 -13.46 7.59 11.44
CA SER A 430 -14.89 7.73 11.75
C SER A 430 -15.24 7.12 13.11
N VAL A 431 -14.62 6.00 13.48
CA VAL A 431 -14.71 5.40 14.82
C VAL A 431 -14.22 6.36 15.89
N GLU A 432 -13.02 6.93 15.71
CA GLU A 432 -12.46 7.89 16.67
C GLU A 432 -13.43 9.06 16.91
N ARG A 433 -13.94 9.66 15.83
CA ARG A 433 -14.92 10.76 15.91
C ARG A 433 -16.22 10.34 16.61
N TYR A 434 -16.71 9.14 16.33
CA TYR A 434 -17.91 8.60 16.97
C TYR A 434 -17.71 8.39 18.47
N LEU A 435 -16.59 7.79 18.87
CA LEU A 435 -16.28 7.53 20.28
C LEU A 435 -16.11 8.84 21.06
N VAL A 436 -15.39 9.81 20.49
CA VAL A 436 -15.22 11.14 21.11
C VAL A 436 -16.56 11.88 21.18
N GLY A 437 -17.31 11.93 20.07
CA GLY A 437 -18.58 12.65 19.98
C GLY A 437 -19.66 12.13 20.92
N ASN A 438 -19.62 10.84 21.26
CA ASN A 438 -20.54 10.19 22.19
C ASN A 438 -19.95 10.00 23.60
N ASN A 439 -18.75 10.51 23.87
CA ASN A 439 -18.06 10.39 25.16
C ASN A 439 -17.90 8.94 25.64
N LEU A 440 -17.62 8.04 24.69
CA LEU A 440 -17.41 6.59 24.87
C LEU A 440 -15.93 6.18 24.81
N LEU A 441 -15.05 7.07 24.39
CA LEU A 441 -13.63 6.78 24.20
C LEU A 441 -12.96 6.40 25.52
N ILE A 442 -12.31 5.23 25.53
CA ILE A 442 -11.42 4.77 26.60
C ILE A 442 -9.99 4.91 26.08
N GLU A 443 -9.22 5.85 26.63
CA GLU A 443 -7.86 6.09 26.16
C GLU A 443 -6.91 4.98 26.63
N PHE A 444 -6.26 4.31 25.68
CA PHE A 444 -5.22 3.33 25.96
C PHE A 444 -3.86 3.92 25.71
N HIS A 445 -3.09 4.06 26.79
CA HIS A 445 -1.68 4.37 26.66
C HIS A 445 -0.97 3.06 26.34
N GLN A 446 -0.32 2.99 25.19
CA GLN A 446 0.59 1.88 24.94
C GLN A 446 1.52 1.76 26.15
N PRO A 447 1.71 0.56 26.73
CA PRO A 447 2.82 0.37 27.65
C PRO A 447 4.04 0.87 26.89
N GLN A 448 4.82 1.77 27.50
CA GLN A 448 6.09 2.16 26.90
C GLN A 448 6.79 0.83 26.63
N THR A 449 6.90 0.47 25.35
CA THR A 449 7.90 -0.50 24.98
C THR A 449 9.13 0.22 25.46
N GLU A 450 9.81 -0.33 26.46
CA GLU A 450 11.22 -0.10 26.56
C GLU A 450 11.76 -0.61 25.21
N GLU A 451 11.65 0.22 24.16
CA GLU A 451 12.83 0.52 23.40
C GLU A 451 13.83 0.74 24.50
N VAL A 452 14.68 -0.26 24.71
CA VAL A 452 16.01 -0.01 25.17
C VAL A 452 16.56 0.93 24.09
N LYS A 453 16.16 2.22 24.13
CA LYS A 453 17.09 3.30 24.05
C LYS A 453 18.09 2.85 25.08
N LYS A 454 19.12 2.17 24.56
CA LYS A 454 20.40 2.11 25.22
C LYS A 454 20.68 3.58 25.40
N GLU A 455 20.33 4.12 26.57
CA GLU A 455 20.93 5.36 27.01
C GLU A 455 22.39 5.06 26.84
N LEU A 456 23.01 5.69 25.84
CA LEU A 456 24.42 5.51 25.58
C LEU A 456 25.06 5.87 26.92
N THR A 457 25.46 4.85 27.65
CA THR A 457 26.17 5.07 28.89
C THR A 457 27.46 5.77 28.47
N ASP A 458 28.08 6.55 29.35
CA ASP A 458 29.44 7.08 29.10
C ASP A 458 30.44 5.95 28.75
N ARG A 459 30.05 4.70 29.01
CA ARG A 459 30.71 3.46 28.61
C ARG A 459 30.47 3.05 27.14
N ASP A 460 29.26 3.21 26.60
CA ASP A 460 28.96 2.95 25.18
C ASP A 460 29.64 3.96 24.24
N VAL A 461 29.93 5.17 24.73
CA VAL A 461 30.73 6.19 24.03
C VAL A 461 32.23 5.90 24.12
N ARG A 462 32.69 5.09 25.10
CA ARG A 462 34.11 4.87 25.41
C ARG A 462 34.65 3.47 25.21
N GLU A 463 33.83 2.44 25.03
CA GLU A 463 34.32 1.09 24.75
C GLU A 463 34.31 0.79 23.24
N GLY A 464 35.48 0.93 22.61
CA GLY A 464 35.94 -0.07 21.66
C GLY A 464 36.54 0.40 20.34
N PHE A 465 36.37 1.66 19.94
CA PHE A 465 37.04 2.14 18.73
C PHE A 465 38.47 2.58 19.04
N ASP A 466 39.39 1.65 18.87
CA ASP A 466 40.82 1.91 18.82
C ASP A 466 41.31 1.66 17.40
N ILE A 467 41.69 2.73 16.71
CA ILE A 467 42.18 2.69 15.33
C ILE A 467 43.43 1.81 15.17
N THR A 468 44.14 1.48 16.24
CA THR A 468 45.31 0.57 16.18
C THR A 468 44.90 -0.90 16.06
N LEU A 469 43.67 -1.26 16.45
CA LEU A 469 43.16 -2.62 16.35
C LEU A 469 42.96 -3.04 14.89
N THR A 470 43.16 -4.32 14.63
CA THR A 470 42.94 -4.91 13.31
C THR A 470 41.48 -5.31 13.09
N LYS A 471 40.73 -5.68 14.14
CA LYS A 471 39.34 -6.17 14.02
C LYS A 471 38.35 -5.24 14.72
N HIS A 472 37.27 -4.94 14.02
CA HIS A 472 36.25 -3.95 14.38
C HIS A 472 34.85 -4.49 14.07
N ARG A 473 33.82 -3.89 14.67
CA ARG A 473 32.42 -4.22 14.38
C ARG A 473 31.57 -2.95 14.28
N GLY A 474 30.55 -3.00 13.44
CA GLY A 474 29.47 -2.02 13.36
C GLY A 474 29.79 -0.78 12.53
N GLN A 475 28.73 -0.07 12.17
CA GLN A 475 28.78 1.10 11.28
C GLN A 475 29.70 2.24 11.75
N TYR A 476 29.80 2.46 13.07
CA TYR A 476 30.61 3.57 13.62
C TYR A 476 32.09 3.37 13.30
N SER A 477 32.62 2.17 13.57
CA SER A 477 34.01 1.80 13.29
C SER A 477 34.31 1.91 11.80
N LEU A 478 33.40 1.45 10.94
CA LEU A 478 33.56 1.56 9.48
C LEU A 478 33.70 3.02 9.04
N ARG A 479 32.78 3.89 9.46
CA ARG A 479 32.81 5.32 9.08
C ARG A 479 34.09 6.00 9.56
N LYS A 480 34.52 5.71 10.80
CA LYS A 480 35.75 6.26 11.35
C LYS A 480 36.99 5.82 10.58
N LEU A 481 37.16 4.53 10.35
CA LEU A 481 38.29 3.99 9.60
C LEU A 481 38.35 4.52 8.17
N TYR A 482 37.19 4.65 7.52
CA TYR A 482 37.09 5.18 6.16
C TYR A 482 37.63 6.61 6.02
N HIS A 483 37.50 7.42 7.07
CA HIS A 483 37.97 8.81 7.07
C HIS A 483 39.38 8.98 7.66
N GLU A 484 39.74 8.16 8.64
CA GLU A 484 40.90 8.40 9.52
C GLU A 484 42.06 7.43 9.29
N SER A 485 41.85 6.28 8.61
CA SER A 485 42.90 5.28 8.38
C SER A 485 43.33 5.19 6.91
N PRO A 486 44.65 5.14 6.63
CA PRO A 486 45.18 4.85 5.29
C PRO A 486 45.30 3.35 5.00
N ARG A 487 45.09 2.48 6.00
CA ARG A 487 45.19 1.01 5.85
C ARG A 487 44.09 0.49 4.94
N LEU A 488 44.34 -0.66 4.31
CA LEU A 488 43.31 -1.39 3.59
C LEU A 488 42.16 -1.78 4.55
N ILE A 489 40.91 -1.51 4.18
CA ILE A 489 39.72 -1.85 4.97
C ILE A 489 39.00 -3.00 4.28
N CYS A 490 38.80 -4.11 5.00
CA CYS A 490 38.07 -5.29 4.60
C CYS A 490 36.76 -5.34 5.40
N VAL A 491 35.62 -5.19 4.73
CA VAL A 491 34.30 -5.16 5.35
C VAL A 491 33.57 -6.47 5.04
N LEU A 492 33.19 -7.23 6.07
CA LEU A 492 32.36 -8.42 5.95
C LEU A 492 30.92 -8.07 6.32
N TYR A 493 30.02 -8.20 5.36
CA TYR A 493 28.58 -8.10 5.54
C TYR A 493 28.00 -9.49 5.83
N THR A 494 27.33 -9.64 6.97
CA THR A 494 26.77 -10.90 7.49
C THR A 494 25.34 -10.71 7.99
N ALA A 495 24.62 -11.81 8.24
CA ALA A 495 23.35 -11.83 8.96
C ALA A 495 23.34 -13.00 9.98
N PRO A 496 22.64 -12.90 11.13
CA PRO A 496 22.53 -13.96 12.13
C PRO A 496 21.98 -15.29 11.59
N THR A 497 21.07 -15.18 10.63
CA THR A 497 20.37 -16.30 9.95
C THR A 497 21.17 -16.88 8.77
N CYS A 498 22.29 -16.27 8.40
CA CYS A 498 23.09 -16.68 7.24
C CYS A 498 23.98 -17.90 7.54
N GLY A 499 23.56 -19.07 7.05
CA GLY A 499 24.32 -20.32 7.13
C GLY A 499 25.74 -20.23 6.54
N PRO A 500 25.93 -19.76 5.30
CA PRO A 500 27.26 -19.62 4.69
C PRO A 500 28.20 -18.64 5.42
N CYS A 501 27.65 -17.62 6.09
CA CYS A 501 28.42 -16.66 6.88
C CYS A 501 29.18 -17.32 8.03
N ARG A 502 28.57 -18.33 8.66
CA ARG A 502 29.21 -19.15 9.72
C ARG A 502 30.45 -19.88 9.22
N THR A 503 30.49 -20.22 7.93
CA THR A 503 31.64 -20.87 7.29
C THR A 503 32.72 -19.86 6.89
N LEU A 504 32.33 -18.71 6.32
CA LEU A 504 33.28 -17.71 5.84
C LEU A 504 33.99 -16.96 6.98
N LYS A 505 33.26 -16.57 8.02
CA LYS A 505 33.79 -15.76 9.13
C LYS A 505 35.09 -16.30 9.74
N PRO A 506 35.21 -17.60 10.12
CA PRO A 506 36.47 -18.14 10.65
C PRO A 506 37.59 -18.23 9.60
N ILE A 507 37.27 -18.43 8.32
CA ILE A 507 38.27 -18.48 7.23
C ILE A 507 38.87 -17.10 7.04
N LEU A 508 38.02 -16.07 6.89
CA LEU A 508 38.44 -14.70 6.67
C LEU A 508 39.18 -14.14 7.89
N SER A 509 38.68 -14.40 9.11
CA SER A 509 39.34 -14.01 10.35
C SER A 509 40.78 -14.53 10.43
N LYS A 510 41.02 -15.80 10.08
CA LYS A 510 42.37 -16.40 10.04
C LYS A 510 43.28 -15.80 8.97
N VAL A 511 42.73 -15.32 7.86
CA VAL A 511 43.53 -14.59 6.84
C VAL A 511 43.92 -13.24 7.40
N ILE A 512 42.97 -12.49 7.97
CA ILE A 512 43.21 -11.16 8.54
C ILE A 512 44.30 -11.19 9.64
N ASP A 513 44.34 -12.25 10.45
CA ASP A 513 45.37 -12.42 11.49
C ASP A 513 46.80 -12.49 10.92
N GLU A 514 46.97 -12.94 9.66
CA GLU A 514 48.27 -12.95 8.98
C GLU A 514 48.73 -11.54 8.56
N PHE A 515 47.83 -10.55 8.57
CA PHE A 515 48.05 -9.18 8.12
C PHE A 515 47.77 -8.14 9.22
N ASP A 516 47.99 -8.54 10.48
CA ASP A 516 47.89 -7.62 11.61
C ASP A 516 48.70 -6.33 11.34
N GLN A 517 48.18 -5.20 11.80
CA GLN A 517 48.73 -3.85 11.54
C GLN A 517 48.67 -3.34 10.09
N ASN A 518 48.35 -4.17 9.10
CA ASN A 518 48.26 -3.75 7.68
C ASN A 518 46.82 -3.57 7.19
N VAL A 519 45.87 -4.30 7.75
CA VAL A 519 44.46 -4.29 7.31
C VAL A 519 43.52 -3.99 8.47
N HIS A 520 42.45 -3.24 8.25
CA HIS A 520 41.31 -3.24 9.15
C HIS A 520 40.25 -4.21 8.67
N PHE A 521 39.73 -5.03 9.57
CA PHE A 521 38.62 -5.92 9.32
C PHE A 521 37.40 -5.40 10.08
N VAL A 522 36.31 -5.12 9.38
CA VAL A 522 35.07 -4.63 9.97
C VAL A 522 33.94 -5.61 9.68
N GLU A 523 33.28 -6.09 10.72
CA GLU A 523 32.07 -6.89 10.58
C GLU A 523 30.82 -5.99 10.67
N ILE A 524 29.96 -6.07 9.65
CA ILE A 524 28.67 -5.40 9.60
C ILE A 524 27.58 -6.46 9.58
N ASP A 525 26.71 -6.43 10.58
CA ASP A 525 25.48 -7.21 10.58
C ASP A 525 24.40 -6.40 9.84
N ILE A 526 23.88 -6.93 8.74
CA ILE A 526 22.90 -6.22 7.91
C ILE A 526 21.52 -6.11 8.56
N GLU A 527 21.22 -6.95 9.56
CA GLU A 527 19.99 -6.84 10.35
C GLU A 527 20.12 -5.75 11.42
N GLU A 528 21.33 -5.53 11.97
CA GLU A 528 21.62 -4.46 12.94
C GLU A 528 21.85 -3.10 12.25
N ASP A 529 22.52 -3.08 11.09
CA ASP A 529 22.93 -1.86 10.35
C ASP A 529 22.38 -1.85 8.89
N PRO A 530 21.05 -1.86 8.66
CA PRO A 530 20.47 -2.02 7.32
C PRO A 530 20.80 -0.88 6.36
N GLU A 531 20.88 0.36 6.87
CA GLU A 531 21.19 1.56 6.07
C GLU A 531 22.59 1.50 5.43
N ILE A 532 23.57 0.90 6.12
CA ILE A 532 24.93 0.74 5.60
C ILE A 532 24.99 -0.34 4.52
N ALA A 533 24.23 -1.42 4.69
CA ALA A 533 24.14 -2.48 3.69
C ALA A 533 23.49 -1.98 2.39
N GLU A 534 22.43 -1.17 2.50
CA GLU A 534 21.76 -0.55 1.36
C GLU A 534 22.70 0.42 0.62
N ALA A 535 23.33 1.35 1.35
CA ALA A 535 24.27 2.30 0.76
C ALA A 535 25.49 1.63 0.08
N ALA A 536 25.90 0.47 0.58
CA ALA A 536 26.99 -0.34 0.02
C ALA A 536 26.55 -1.27 -1.13
N GLY A 537 25.26 -1.28 -1.50
CA GLY A 537 24.72 -2.09 -2.59
C GLY A 537 24.74 -3.59 -2.31
N ILE A 538 24.54 -4.00 -1.06
CA ILE A 538 24.63 -5.41 -0.64
C ILE A 538 23.33 -6.14 -0.98
N MET A 539 23.39 -6.97 -2.03
CA MET A 539 22.26 -7.78 -2.51
C MET A 539 22.13 -9.14 -1.82
N GLY A 540 23.08 -9.53 -0.97
CA GLY A 540 23.06 -10.81 -0.26
C GLY A 540 24.29 -11.05 0.62
N THR A 541 24.17 -11.97 1.58
CA THR A 541 25.22 -12.31 2.54
C THR A 541 25.70 -13.78 2.38
N PRO A 542 26.98 -14.09 2.64
CA PRO A 542 28.04 -13.15 3.01
C PRO A 542 28.54 -12.37 1.79
N CYS A 543 28.90 -11.11 2.01
CA CYS A 543 29.57 -10.27 1.02
C CYS A 543 30.79 -9.61 1.67
N VAL A 544 31.91 -9.53 0.95
CA VAL A 544 33.13 -8.88 1.41
C VAL A 544 33.48 -7.75 0.46
N GLN A 545 33.64 -6.52 0.97
CA GLN A 545 34.11 -5.38 0.21
C GLN A 545 35.45 -4.89 0.74
N PHE A 546 36.30 -4.43 -0.17
CA PHE A 546 37.60 -3.85 0.15
C PHE A 546 37.64 -2.39 -0.23
N PHE A 547 38.16 -1.56 0.67
CA PHE A 547 38.31 -0.12 0.47
C PHE A 547 39.75 0.32 0.77
N LYS A 548 40.28 1.19 -0.07
CA LYS A 548 41.55 1.89 0.16
C LYS A 548 41.44 3.31 -0.38
N ASN A 549 41.98 4.29 0.32
CA ASN A 549 41.97 5.70 -0.11
C ASN A 549 40.57 6.24 -0.46
N LYS A 550 39.54 5.82 0.28
CA LYS A 550 38.13 6.22 0.06
C LYS A 550 37.53 5.76 -1.27
N GLU A 551 38.10 4.71 -1.87
CA GLU A 551 37.54 4.04 -3.04
C GLU A 551 37.30 2.56 -2.73
N MET A 552 36.19 2.02 -3.25
CA MET A 552 35.93 0.60 -3.22
C MET A 552 36.74 -0.08 -4.33
N ILE A 553 37.70 -0.91 -3.96
CA ILE A 553 38.64 -1.54 -4.91
C ILE A 553 38.21 -2.94 -5.33
N LYS A 554 37.41 -3.65 -4.52
CA LYS A 554 36.89 -4.98 -4.88
C LYS A 554 35.68 -5.40 -4.04
N THR A 555 34.78 -6.15 -4.68
CA THR A 555 33.65 -6.84 -4.02
C THR A 555 33.72 -8.33 -4.30
N LEU A 556 33.54 -9.14 -3.26
CA LEU A 556 33.51 -10.60 -3.32
C LEU A 556 32.24 -11.11 -2.64
N SER A 557 31.31 -11.62 -3.45
CA SER A 557 30.07 -12.23 -2.96
C SER A 557 30.23 -13.73 -2.71
N GLY A 558 29.60 -14.22 -1.63
CA GLY A 558 29.63 -15.61 -1.22
C GLY A 558 30.93 -16.04 -0.55
N VAL A 559 31.09 -17.34 -0.35
CA VAL A 559 32.28 -17.92 0.29
C VAL A 559 33.38 -18.12 -0.76
N LYS A 560 34.55 -17.51 -0.56
CA LYS A 560 35.74 -17.69 -1.41
C LYS A 560 36.83 -18.50 -0.71
N MET A 561 37.81 -18.98 -1.48
CA MET A 561 38.96 -19.72 -0.95
C MET A 561 39.91 -18.80 -0.19
N LYS A 562 40.59 -19.34 0.83
CA LYS A 562 41.55 -18.60 1.67
C LYS A 562 42.61 -17.85 0.86
N ASN A 563 43.15 -18.49 -0.18
CA ASN A 563 44.21 -17.93 -1.01
C ASN A 563 43.76 -16.67 -1.76
N GLU A 564 42.50 -16.60 -2.19
CA GLU A 564 41.96 -15.47 -2.94
C GLU A 564 41.94 -14.19 -2.10
N TYR A 565 41.55 -14.28 -0.82
CA TYR A 565 41.62 -13.16 0.11
C TYR A 565 43.07 -12.76 0.41
N ARG A 566 43.95 -13.75 0.60
CA ARG A 566 45.36 -13.51 0.91
C ARG A 566 46.09 -12.79 -0.23
N GLU A 567 46.00 -13.30 -1.45
CA GLU A 567 46.64 -12.70 -2.63
C GLU A 567 46.17 -11.27 -2.88
N PHE A 568 44.87 -11.03 -2.67
CA PHE A 568 44.29 -9.70 -2.82
C PHE A 568 44.80 -8.73 -1.75
N ILE A 569 44.81 -9.14 -0.48
CA ILE A 569 45.33 -8.32 0.61
C ILE A 569 46.83 -8.04 0.43
N GLU A 570 47.64 -9.04 0.09
CA GLU A 570 49.09 -8.89 -0.13
C GLU A 570 49.39 -7.85 -1.22
N SER A 571 48.60 -7.85 -2.29
CA SER A 571 48.77 -6.93 -3.43
C SER A 571 48.29 -5.50 -3.15
N ASN A 572 47.51 -5.28 -2.08
CA ASN A 572 46.81 -4.02 -1.81
C ASN A 572 46.97 -3.49 -0.38
N LYS A 573 47.80 -4.12 0.47
CA LYS A 573 48.07 -3.66 1.84
C LYS A 573 48.77 -2.31 1.87
#